data_AF-A0A8J3G9T9-F1
#
_entry.id   AF-A0A8J3G9T9-F1
#
_cell.length_a   1.000
_cell.length_b   1.000
_cell.length_c   1.000
_cell.angle_alpha   90.00
_cell.angle_beta   90.00
_cell.angle_gamma   90.00
#
_symmetry.space_group_name_H-M   'P 1'
#
loop_
_entity.id
_entity.type
_entity.pdbx_description
1 polymer ?
#
loop_
_entity_poly.entity_id
_entity_poly.type
_entity_poly.pdbx_seq_one_letter_code
_entity_poly.pdbx_strand_id
1 'polypeptide(L)'
;MFIAVPAKWMMGAPLLVQVIGPIHGGLFVLFVIKAIWASVEYDWKFTQTTWKVLLASMVPFGTFYIDKKILSPLHALVAGK
;
A
#
# COMPACT_ATOMS: atom_id res chain seq x y z
N MET A 1 10.02 -8.09 -2.64
CA MET A 1 11.32 -7.47 -2.99
C MET A 1 12.47 -8.01 -2.14
N PHE A 2 12.40 -7.98 -0.80
CA PHE A 2 13.51 -8.43 0.08
C PHE A 2 13.87 -9.91 0.02
N ILE A 3 12.93 -10.80 -0.35
CA ILE A 3 13.19 -12.25 -0.47
C ILE A 3 13.41 -12.65 -1.94
N ALA A 4 12.67 -12.02 -2.87
CA ALA A 4 12.69 -12.36 -4.28
C ALA A 4 13.99 -11.94 -5.01
N VAL A 5 14.63 -10.83 -4.61
CA VAL A 5 15.87 -10.35 -5.25
C VAL A 5 17.09 -11.19 -4.87
N PRO A 6 17.32 -11.57 -3.59
CA PRO A 6 18.38 -12.52 -3.23
C PRO A 6 18.12 -13.91 -3.82
N ALA A 7 16.87 -14.39 -3.79
CA ALA A 7 16.48 -15.67 -4.39
C ALA A 7 16.71 -15.72 -5.91
N LYS A 8 16.50 -14.60 -6.63
CA LYS A 8 16.79 -14.49 -8.08
C LYS A 8 18.26 -14.75 -8.40
N TRP A 9 19.16 -14.26 -7.57
CA TRP A 9 20.60 -14.43 -7.75
C TRP A 9 21.11 -15.79 -7.25
N MET A 10 20.52 -16.34 -6.18
CA MET A 10 20.96 -17.59 -5.57
C MET A 10 20.38 -18.86 -6.20
N MET A 11 19.18 -18.81 -6.78
CA MET A 11 18.47 -20.01 -7.30
C MET A 11 18.28 -20.02 -8.82
N GLY A 12 18.81 -19.05 -9.56
CA GLY A 12 18.74 -19.04 -11.03
C GLY A 12 17.31 -19.13 -11.58
N ALA A 13 16.31 -18.65 -10.83
CA ALA A 13 14.90 -18.72 -11.17
C ALA A 13 14.35 -17.33 -11.61
N PRO A 14 14.74 -16.82 -12.80
CA PRO A 14 14.26 -15.54 -13.32
C PRO A 14 12.75 -15.51 -13.53
N LEU A 15 12.14 -16.69 -13.75
CA LEU A 15 10.70 -16.85 -13.97
C LEU A 15 9.88 -16.38 -12.77
N LEU A 16 10.34 -16.64 -11.54
CA LEU A 16 9.59 -16.32 -10.33
C LEU A 16 9.47 -14.80 -10.12
N VAL A 17 10.54 -14.05 -10.43
CA VAL A 17 10.52 -12.58 -10.35
C VAL A 17 9.73 -11.98 -11.51
N GLN A 18 9.79 -12.57 -12.70
CA GLN A 18 9.01 -12.13 -13.86
C GLN A 18 7.50 -12.30 -13.67
N VAL A 19 7.05 -13.30 -12.90
CA VAL A 19 5.62 -13.51 -12.61
C VAL A 19 5.18 -12.66 -11.40
N ILE A 20 5.99 -12.59 -10.34
CA ILE A 20 5.64 -11.85 -9.12
C ILE A 20 5.64 -10.33 -9.36
N GLY A 21 6.53 -9.81 -10.20
CA GLY A 21 6.62 -8.37 -10.49
C GLY A 21 5.31 -7.76 -11.01
N PRO A 22 4.73 -8.28 -12.11
CA PRO A 22 3.46 -7.82 -12.66
C PRO A 22 2.28 -8.02 -11.70
N ILE A 23 2.22 -9.16 -11.01
CA ILE A 23 1.15 -9.44 -10.03
C ILE A 23 1.19 -8.40 -8.91
N HIS A 24 2.38 -8.12 -8.36
CA HIS A 24 2.54 -7.17 -7.28
C HIS A 24 2.30 -5.72 -7.74
N GLY A 25 2.80 -5.36 -8.92
CA GLY A 25 2.53 -4.05 -9.54
C GLY A 25 1.04 -3.82 -9.80
N GLY A 26 0.33 -4.84 -10.28
CA GLY A 26 -1.12 -4.80 -10.46
C GLY A 26 -1.87 -4.60 -9.14
N LEU A 27 -1.50 -5.34 -8.09
CA LEU A 27 -2.06 -5.17 -6.75
C LEU A 27 -1.76 -3.78 -6.17
N PHE A 28 -0.59 -3.20 -6.44
CA PHE A 28 -0.23 -1.85 -6.03
C PHE A 28 -1.10 -0.79 -6.70
N VAL A 29 -1.31 -0.87 -8.01
CA VAL A 29 -2.19 0.06 -8.74
C VAL A 29 -3.63 -0.04 -8.21
N LEU A 30 -4.12 -1.26 -7.98
CA LEU A 30 -5.44 -1.49 -7.40
C LEU A 30 -5.57 -0.86 -6.01
N PHE A 31 -4.53 -0.99 -5.17
CA PHE A 31 -4.47 -0.35 -3.87
C PHE A 31 -4.55 1.18 -3.97
N VAL A 32 -3.79 1.79 -4.89
CA VAL A 32 -3.80 3.26 -5.11
C VAL A 32 -5.20 3.74 -5.50
N ILE A 33 -5.87 3.05 -6.43
CA ILE A 33 -7.24 3.39 -6.85
C ILE A 33 -8.20 3.30 -5.67
N LYS A 34 -8.14 2.21 -4.89
CA LYS A 34 -8.98 2.03 -3.69
C LYS A 34 -8.71 3.09 -2.63
N ALA A 35 -7.45 3.47 -2.42
CA ALA A 35 -7.07 4.51 -1.46
C ALA A 35 -7.60 5.89 -1.88
N ILE A 36 -7.56 6.22 -3.17
CA ILE A 36 -8.14 7.47 -3.70
C ILE A 36 -9.67 7.44 -3.56
N TRP A 37 -10.33 6.33 -3.90
CA TRP A 37 -11.77 6.17 -3.69
C TRP A 37 -12.17 6.36 -2.23
N ALA A 38 -11.48 5.71 -1.29
CA ALA A 38 -11.71 5.90 0.13
C ALA A 38 -11.46 7.35 0.56
N SER A 39 -10.46 8.02 -0.03
CA SER A 39 -10.21 9.43 0.28
C SER A 39 -11.36 10.36 -0.12
N VAL A 40 -12.09 10.03 -1.20
CA VAL A 40 -13.25 10.79 -1.65
C VAL A 40 -14.48 10.43 -0.81
N GLU A 41 -14.73 9.13 -0.58
CA GLU A 41 -15.88 8.63 0.19
C GLU A 41 -15.88 9.16 1.64
N TYR A 42 -14.71 9.20 2.26
CA TYR A 42 -14.55 9.63 3.65
C TYR A 42 -14.09 11.09 3.79
N ASP A 43 -14.13 11.87 2.70
CA ASP A 43 -13.72 13.29 2.65
C ASP A 43 -12.37 13.57 3.34
N TRP A 44 -11.38 12.73 3.02
CA TRP A 44 -10.04 12.86 3.58
C TRP A 44 -9.38 14.14 3.09
N LYS A 45 -8.86 14.94 4.02
CA LYS A 45 -8.00 16.08 3.68
C LYS A 45 -6.75 15.58 2.94
N PHE A 46 -6.67 15.89 1.66
CA PHE A 46 -5.61 15.45 0.73
C PHE A 46 -4.19 15.67 1.29
N THR A 47 -3.97 16.81 1.93
CA THR A 47 -2.69 17.25 2.51
C THR A 47 -2.33 16.52 3.82
N GLN A 48 -3.31 15.94 4.51
CA GLN A 48 -3.13 15.34 5.83
C GLN A 48 -3.08 13.82 5.78
N THR A 49 -3.91 13.20 4.94
CA THR A 49 -4.18 11.76 4.97
C THR A 49 -3.78 11.10 3.66
N THR A 50 -4.30 11.57 2.51
CA THR A 50 -4.10 10.94 1.19
C THR A 50 -2.65 10.94 0.74
N TRP A 51 -1.95 12.07 0.87
CA TRP A 51 -0.51 12.17 0.52
C TRP A 51 0.37 11.24 1.37
N LYS A 52 0.08 11.12 2.67
CA LYS A 52 0.84 10.24 3.55
C LYS A 52 0.60 8.77 3.22
N VAL A 53 -0.65 8.38 2.95
CA VAL A 53 -1.01 7.01 2.54
C VAL A 53 -0.33 6.62 1.23
N LEU A 54 -0.25 7.52 0.26
CA LEU A 54 0.48 7.32 -1.01
C LEU A 54 2.00 7.23 -0.82
N LEU A 55 2.59 8.09 0.01
CA LEU A 55 4.02 7.98 0.33
C LEU A 55 4.35 6.68 1.08
N ALA A 56 3.46 6.27 2.00
CA ALA A 56 3.62 5.05 2.75
C ALA A 56 3.41 3.79 1.92
N SER A 57 2.72 3.86 0.79
CA SER A 57 2.59 2.73 -0.14
C SER A 57 3.83 2.49 -0.98
N MET A 58 4.68 3.51 -1.19
CA MET A 58 6.00 3.34 -1.81
C MET A 58 6.99 2.62 -0.89
N VAL A 59 6.83 2.74 0.43
CA VAL A 59 7.69 2.07 1.40
C VAL A 59 7.07 0.73 1.78
N PRO A 60 7.74 -0.41 1.54
CA PRO A 60 7.25 -1.70 2.03
C PRO A 60 7.09 -1.62 3.56
N PHE A 61 5.94 -2.04 4.08
CA PHE A 61 5.48 -1.90 5.49
C PHE A 61 5.07 -0.48 5.95
N GLY A 62 5.22 0.56 5.13
CA GLY A 62 4.77 1.91 5.48
C GLY A 62 3.26 2.01 5.63
N THR A 63 2.52 1.30 4.78
CA THR A 63 1.04 1.25 4.82
C THR A 63 0.51 0.73 6.15
N PHE A 64 1.12 -0.31 6.73
CA PHE A 64 0.74 -0.84 8.05
C PHE A 64 0.93 0.18 9.19
N TYR A 65 1.99 0.98 9.12
CA TYR A 65 2.25 2.00 10.14
C TYR A 65 1.24 3.16 10.06
N ILE A 66 0.93 3.62 8.85
CA ILE A 66 -0.09 4.65 8.63
C ILE A 66 -1.49 4.13 8.96
N ASP A 67 -1.79 2.88 8.62
CA ASP A 67 -3.07 2.27 8.94
C ASP A 67 -3.32 2.24 10.45
N LYS A 68 -2.31 1.84 11.22
CA LYS A 68 -2.42 1.80 12.68
C LYS A 68 -2.46 3.19 13.33
N LYS A 69 -1.75 4.17 12.77
CA LYS A 69 -1.58 5.49 13.41
C LYS A 69 -2.61 6.53 12.95
N ILE A 70 -3.13 6.39 11.73
CA ILE A 70 -4.01 7.37 11.09
C ILE A 70 -5.38 6.73 10.78
N LEU A 71 -5.45 5.57 10.13
CA LEU A 71 -6.75 4.99 9.75
C LEU A 71 -7.53 4.41 10.94
N SER A 72 -6.88 3.72 11.88
CA SER A 72 -7.55 3.16 13.06
C SER A 72 -8.33 4.21 13.90
N PRO A 73 -7.75 5.37 14.27
CA PRO A 73 -8.49 6.41 14.97
C PRO A 73 -9.54 7.11 14.09
N LEU A 74 -9.29 7.22 12.77
CA LEU A 74 -10.24 7.84 11.84
C LEU A 74 -11.49 6.97 11.64
N HIS A 75 -11.32 5.65 11.57
CA HIS A 75 -12.43 4.69 11.51
C HIS A 75 -13.23 4.71 12.83
N ALA A 76 -12.58 4.79 13.98
CA ALA A 76 -13.27 4.92 15.27
C ALA A 76 -14.09 6.23 15.38
N LEU A 77 -13.61 7.33 14.80
CA LEU A 77 -14.32 8.62 14.74
C LEU A 77 -15.49 8.63 13.74
N VAL A 78 -15.37 7.88 12.64
CA VAL A 78 -16.41 7.78 11.62
C VAL A 78 -17.49 6.74 12.00
N ALA A 79 -17.13 5.61 12.60
CA ALA A 79 -18.06 4.56 13.02
C ALA A 79 -18.84 4.87 14.31
N GLY A 80 -18.42 5.89 15.06
CA GLY A 80 -19.14 6.42 16.22
C GLY A 80 -20.18 7.50 15.88
N LYS A 81 -20.37 7.80 14.59
CA LYS A 81 -21.36 8.74 14.06
C LYS A 81 -22.42 7.99 13.26
#